data_AF-A0A9E1MVP3-F1
#
_entry.id   AF-A0A9E1MVP3-F1
#
_cell.length_a   1.000
_cell.length_b   1.000
_cell.length_c   1.000
_cell.angle_alpha   90.00
_cell.angle_beta   90.00
_cell.angle_gamma   90.00
#
_symmetry.space_group_name_H-M   'P 1'
#
loop_
_entity.id
_entity.type
_entity.pdbx_description
1 polymer ?
#
loop_
_entity_poly.entity_id
_entity_poly.type
_entity_poly.pdbx_seq_one_letter_code
_entity_poly.pdbx_strand_id
1 'polypeptide(L)'
;MNLLFAASLALGAPSFVSKNPADARLAAAAWDGATRCAGWEAASHARVEVERGFIVGAYLGRAFWDQDGLYRIELDEEARDEVLVHEVAHGWVTGGPPALVEGRAELLADCIVRVKPNTASLQWDDGRPLTLMPDLKEWVNWEHLPMSLGSERTDAYLGGARLVRSAAMLVGRRELWPKQGSMSWEEFEQLVGADPDHGEHFLAILSSGAQAQQQALSDADQDGLTLLAEGILGSNPNQWDSDRDGWWDGAPVAPNNAVPLPIDGTPVCTGFATPREGGQVQLLTGGNVRGLVLPEAVVWAGGNYSGQSSIMGMKQRSLLVCLSGDVTSMLGGLWATVGGEALVADSGCTSNSQLTVWAHDEAYTKHVADFVPALHRAMVAADSKLGPTPGRLAVALGASTTEFRDGIVWLDDGKITKAEGNGINELARLAVALHRVAQTHEGATDWDLVRALARSLDDAD
;
A
#
# COMPACT_ATOMS: atom_id res chain seq x y z
N MET A 1 48.03 -21.56 35.08
CA MET A 1 46.73 -21.80 34.42
C MET A 1 45.81 -20.67 34.85
N ASN A 2 45.91 -19.52 34.18
CA ASN A 2 45.12 -18.33 34.50
C ASN A 2 43.91 -18.31 33.57
N LEU A 3 42.75 -18.68 34.11
CA LEU A 3 41.45 -18.43 33.48
C LEU A 3 41.14 -16.95 33.61
N LEU A 4 41.36 -16.19 32.53
CA LEU A 4 40.74 -14.89 32.33
C LEU A 4 39.26 -15.11 32.03
N PHE A 5 38.42 -14.85 33.03
CA PHE A 5 36.99 -14.61 32.80
C PHE A 5 36.87 -13.28 32.06
N ALA A 6 36.62 -13.33 30.75
CA ALA A 6 36.08 -12.18 30.03
C ALA A 6 34.66 -11.96 30.56
N ALA A 7 34.49 -10.95 31.41
CA ALA A 7 33.17 -10.45 31.74
C ALA A 7 32.59 -9.85 30.46
N SER A 8 31.62 -10.54 29.86
CA SER A 8 30.78 -9.97 28.80
C SER A 8 29.97 -8.86 29.47
N LEU A 9 30.45 -7.63 29.40
CA LEU A 9 29.64 -6.45 29.71
C LEU A 9 28.44 -6.50 28.78
N ALA A 10 27.24 -6.62 29.34
CA ALA A 10 26.04 -6.28 28.61
C ALA A 10 26.18 -4.79 28.28
N LEU A 11 26.60 -4.49 27.06
CA LEU A 11 26.51 -3.14 26.50
C LEU A 11 25.03 -2.81 26.52
N GLY A 12 24.64 -1.87 27.39
CA GLY A 12 23.28 -1.32 27.34
C GLY A 12 23.07 -0.57 26.04
N ALA A 13 21.80 -0.38 25.67
CA ALA A 13 21.42 0.36 24.47
C ALA A 13 22.20 1.68 24.33
N PRO A 14 22.63 2.04 23.10
CA PRO A 14 23.43 3.23 22.86
C PRO A 14 22.67 4.50 23.23
N SER A 15 23.42 5.51 23.69
CA SER A 15 22.91 6.87 23.83
C SER A 15 23.07 7.60 22.49
N PHE A 16 21.96 7.82 21.78
CA PHE A 16 21.94 8.69 20.61
C PHE A 16 22.04 10.16 21.02
N VAL A 17 22.89 10.91 20.34
CA VAL A 17 23.09 12.34 20.62
C VAL A 17 23.07 13.15 19.34
N SER A 18 22.22 14.18 19.34
CA SER A 18 22.02 15.08 18.21
C SER A 18 21.87 16.51 18.70
N LYS A 19 22.19 17.48 17.83
CA LYS A 19 21.83 18.89 18.03
C LYS A 19 20.30 19.08 18.04
N ASN A 20 19.57 18.23 17.32
CA ASN A 20 18.12 18.17 17.36
C ASN A 20 17.66 17.04 18.31
N PRO A 21 17.10 17.36 19.48
CA PRO A 21 16.66 16.33 20.43
C PRO A 21 15.58 15.40 19.89
N ALA A 22 14.84 15.79 18.85
CA ALA A 22 13.85 14.91 18.21
C ALA A 22 14.53 13.74 17.48
N ASP A 23 15.59 14.00 16.72
CA ASP A 23 16.36 12.97 16.00
C ASP A 23 16.97 11.95 16.98
N ALA A 24 17.53 12.41 18.10
CA ALA A 24 18.08 11.51 19.12
C ALA A 24 17.00 10.59 19.73
N ARG A 25 15.80 11.12 20.00
CA ARG A 25 14.68 10.31 20.51
C ARG A 25 14.16 9.34 19.46
N LEU A 26 14.06 9.78 18.21
CA LEU A 26 13.65 8.95 17.09
C LEU A 26 14.62 7.79 16.87
N ALA A 27 15.93 8.07 16.82
CA ALA A 27 16.95 7.05 16.65
C ALA A 27 16.94 6.02 17.80
N ALA A 28 16.76 6.46 19.05
CA ALA A 28 16.62 5.56 20.19
C ALA A 28 15.36 4.67 20.10
N ALA A 29 14.23 5.23 19.67
CA ALA A 29 13.00 4.47 19.45
C ALA A 29 13.13 3.47 18.31
N ALA A 30 13.81 3.85 17.22
CA ALA A 30 14.12 3.00 16.10
C ALA A 30 15.05 1.84 16.50
N TRP A 31 16.06 2.09 17.33
CA TRP A 31 16.97 1.07 17.85
C TRP A 31 16.24 0.01 18.71
N ASP A 32 15.36 0.43 19.61
CA ASP A 32 14.51 -0.51 20.38
C ASP A 32 13.58 -1.30 19.45
N GLY A 33 13.01 -0.66 18.43
CA GLY A 33 12.21 -1.34 17.40
C GLY A 33 13.01 -2.40 16.64
N ALA A 34 14.21 -2.04 16.19
CA ALA A 34 15.10 -2.91 15.42
C ALA A 34 15.53 -4.12 16.24
N THR A 35 15.87 -3.90 17.52
CA THR A 35 16.20 -4.98 18.47
C THR A 35 15.06 -5.98 18.61
N ARG A 36 13.81 -5.51 18.69
CA ARG A 36 12.61 -6.38 18.78
C ARG A 36 12.37 -7.15 17.49
N CYS A 37 12.55 -6.48 16.34
CA CYS A 37 12.37 -7.07 15.02
C CYS A 37 13.39 -8.17 14.73
N ALA A 38 14.68 -7.84 14.87
CA ALA A 38 15.79 -8.77 14.66
C ALA A 38 15.86 -9.86 15.74
N GLY A 39 15.39 -9.56 16.96
CA GLY A 39 15.47 -10.49 18.10
C GLY A 39 16.86 -10.55 18.76
N TRP A 40 17.73 -9.61 18.42
CA TRP A 40 19.06 -9.42 19.00
C TRP A 40 19.47 -7.95 18.92
N GLU A 41 20.38 -7.53 19.79
CA GLU A 41 20.88 -6.15 19.84
C GLU A 41 22.21 -6.04 19.09
N ALA A 42 22.30 -5.07 18.18
CA ALA A 42 23.49 -4.82 17.39
C ALA A 42 24.65 -4.23 18.22
N ALA A 43 25.87 -4.38 17.71
CA ALA A 43 27.03 -3.69 18.30
C ALA A 43 26.95 -2.19 18.00
N SER A 44 27.27 -1.38 18.99
CA SER A 44 27.34 0.08 18.87
C SER A 44 28.31 0.66 19.89
N HIS A 45 28.82 1.84 19.57
CA HIS A 45 29.45 2.70 20.56
C HIS A 45 28.43 3.10 21.63
N ALA A 46 28.88 3.31 22.86
CA ALA A 46 28.01 3.76 23.95
C ALA A 46 27.32 5.11 23.64
N ARG A 47 27.95 5.93 22.79
CA ARG A 47 27.43 7.17 22.25
C ARG A 47 27.42 7.09 20.73
N VAL A 48 26.26 7.28 20.12
CA VAL A 48 26.09 7.34 18.66
C VAL A 48 25.67 8.75 18.28
N GLU A 49 26.42 9.38 17.37
CA GLU A 49 26.15 10.76 16.95
C GLU A 49 25.17 10.79 15.78
N VAL A 50 24.16 11.66 15.84
CA VAL A 50 23.20 11.87 14.74
C VAL A 50 23.29 13.33 14.31
N GLU A 51 23.78 13.56 13.09
CA GLU A 51 24.07 14.88 12.57
C GLU A 51 23.28 15.15 11.28
N ARG A 52 22.75 16.36 11.15
CA ARG A 52 22.15 16.85 9.90
C ARG A 52 23.09 17.83 9.23
N GLY A 53 23.24 17.71 7.90
CA GLY A 53 24.06 18.60 7.09
C GLY A 53 24.21 18.09 5.65
N PHE A 54 24.97 18.82 4.83
CA PHE A 54 25.22 18.43 3.45
C PHE A 54 26.02 17.11 3.38
N ILE A 55 25.44 16.09 2.76
CA ILE A 55 26.13 14.82 2.48
C ILE A 55 26.65 14.80 1.05
N VAL A 56 27.97 14.58 0.90
CA VAL A 56 28.59 14.43 -0.42
C VAL A 56 28.07 13.17 -1.11
N GLY A 57 27.61 13.30 -2.35
CA GLY A 57 27.16 12.16 -3.18
C GLY A 57 25.64 12.00 -3.32
N ALA A 58 24.87 13.03 -2.93
CA ALA A 58 23.40 13.08 -3.01
C ALA A 58 22.70 11.96 -2.20
N TYR A 59 23.32 11.56 -1.09
CA TYR A 59 22.70 10.67 -0.12
C TYR A 59 21.77 11.48 0.78
N LEU A 60 20.61 10.90 1.14
CA LEU A 60 19.72 11.47 2.15
C LEU A 60 20.16 11.09 3.57
N GLY A 61 20.90 9.97 3.71
CA GLY A 61 21.39 9.46 4.98
C GLY A 61 22.63 8.59 4.78
N ARG A 62 23.42 8.43 5.84
CA ARG A 62 24.54 7.49 5.90
C ARG A 62 24.86 7.06 7.32
N ALA A 63 24.84 5.76 7.57
CA ALA A 63 25.36 5.14 8.77
C ALA A 63 26.88 4.89 8.68
N PHE A 64 27.57 5.04 9.81
CA PHE A 64 29.00 4.76 9.95
C PHE A 64 29.23 3.78 11.09
N TRP A 65 30.04 2.77 10.80
CA TRP A 65 30.40 1.71 11.73
C TRP A 65 31.90 1.45 11.73
N ASP A 66 32.40 0.94 12.84
CA ASP A 66 33.74 0.39 12.95
C ASP A 66 33.69 -1.00 13.62
N GLN A 67 34.82 -1.47 14.14
CA GLN A 67 34.92 -2.76 14.83
C GLN A 67 34.06 -2.86 16.11
N ASP A 68 33.72 -1.73 16.73
CA ASP A 68 32.90 -1.65 17.94
C ASP A 68 31.41 -1.40 17.61
N GLY A 69 31.09 -1.25 16.32
CA GLY A 69 29.74 -1.16 15.78
C GLY A 69 29.35 0.24 15.31
N LEU A 70 28.04 0.50 15.26
CA LEU A 70 27.50 1.80 14.84
C LEU A 70 27.99 2.92 15.77
N TYR A 71 28.52 4.00 15.21
CA TYR A 71 29.01 5.15 16.00
C TYR A 71 28.50 6.50 15.50
N ARG A 72 28.02 6.59 14.26
CA ARG A 72 27.51 7.86 13.71
C ARG A 72 26.49 7.65 12.60
N ILE A 73 25.54 8.55 12.51
CA ILE A 73 24.57 8.69 11.43
C ILE A 73 24.63 10.14 10.94
N GLU A 74 24.83 10.32 9.63
CA GLU A 74 24.69 11.60 8.96
C GLU A 74 23.37 11.60 8.17
N LEU A 75 22.66 12.72 8.18
CA LEU A 75 21.41 12.94 7.46
C LEU A 75 21.52 14.23 6.65
N ASP A 76 20.91 14.25 5.48
CA ASP A 76 20.70 15.50 4.74
C ASP A 76 19.78 16.44 5.55
N GLU A 77 19.90 17.76 5.33
CA GLU A 77 19.06 18.74 6.03
C GLU A 77 17.56 18.53 5.76
N GLU A 78 17.21 18.05 4.56
CA GLU A 78 15.82 17.79 4.15
C GLU A 78 15.40 16.33 4.38
N ALA A 79 16.27 15.49 4.96
CA ALA A 79 15.98 14.09 5.21
C ALA A 79 14.78 13.93 6.14
N ARG A 80 13.81 13.12 5.73
CA ARG A 80 12.63 12.81 6.54
C ARG A 80 12.95 11.75 7.61
N ASP A 81 12.04 11.58 8.56
CA ASP A 81 12.18 10.65 9.68
C ASP A 81 12.42 9.19 9.20
N GLU A 82 11.87 8.82 8.05
CA GLU A 82 12.04 7.48 7.48
C GLU A 82 13.49 7.20 7.09
N VAL A 83 14.22 8.22 6.66
CA VAL A 83 15.66 8.10 6.35
C VAL A 83 16.44 7.78 7.61
N LEU A 84 16.15 8.47 8.73
CA LEU A 84 16.82 8.16 9.99
C LEU A 84 16.50 6.74 10.48
N VAL A 85 15.26 6.28 10.33
CA VAL A 85 14.90 4.90 10.69
C VAL A 85 15.66 3.87 9.82
N HIS A 86 15.80 4.12 8.52
CA HIS A 86 16.64 3.32 7.62
C HIS A 86 18.11 3.31 8.07
N GLU A 87 18.70 4.47 8.35
CA GLU A 87 20.10 4.53 8.78
C GLU A 87 20.36 3.83 10.11
N VAL A 88 19.39 3.81 11.03
CA VAL A 88 19.48 3.02 12.27
C VAL A 88 19.49 1.52 11.97
N ALA A 89 18.74 1.06 10.95
CA ALA A 89 18.70 -0.35 10.57
C ALA A 89 20.07 -0.90 10.13
N HIS A 90 20.96 -0.05 9.59
CA HIS A 90 22.33 -0.43 9.27
C HIS A 90 23.17 -0.86 10.49
N GLY A 91 22.71 -0.62 11.73
CA GLY A 91 23.31 -1.26 12.92
C GLY A 91 23.27 -2.79 12.85
N TRP A 92 22.23 -3.37 12.24
CA TRP A 92 22.04 -4.82 12.04
C TRP A 92 22.46 -5.30 10.66
N VAL A 93 22.67 -4.38 9.71
CA VAL A 93 22.90 -4.68 8.30
C VAL A 93 24.14 -3.93 7.82
N THR A 94 25.30 -4.53 8.08
CA THR A 94 26.61 -3.84 8.02
C THR A 94 27.48 -4.23 6.83
N GLY A 95 27.13 -5.28 6.08
CA GLY A 95 27.97 -5.74 4.98
C GLY A 95 27.31 -6.75 4.04
N GLY A 96 27.92 -6.89 2.87
CA GLY A 96 27.42 -7.74 1.79
C GLY A 96 27.27 -6.98 0.48
N PRO A 97 26.69 -7.62 -0.55
CA PRO A 97 26.29 -6.96 -1.78
C PRO A 97 25.34 -5.79 -1.50
N PRO A 98 25.50 -4.64 -2.19
CA PRO A 98 24.69 -3.45 -1.94
C PRO A 98 23.17 -3.70 -1.99
N ALA A 99 22.67 -4.48 -2.96
CA ALA A 99 21.24 -4.82 -3.05
C ALA A 99 20.70 -5.49 -1.79
N LEU A 100 21.49 -6.40 -1.20
CA LEU A 100 21.13 -7.09 0.04
C LEU A 100 21.26 -6.17 1.24
N VAL A 101 22.30 -5.35 1.31
CA VAL A 101 22.49 -4.40 2.41
C VAL A 101 21.33 -3.41 2.48
N GLU A 102 21.01 -2.75 1.38
CA GLU A 102 19.94 -1.75 1.34
C GLU A 102 18.57 -2.41 1.48
N GLY A 103 18.32 -3.52 0.78
CA GLY A 103 17.04 -4.22 0.85
C GLY A 103 16.74 -4.79 2.24
N ARG A 104 17.75 -5.31 2.95
CA ARG A 104 17.59 -5.82 4.33
C ARG A 104 17.44 -4.70 5.35
N ALA A 105 18.08 -3.55 5.13
CA ALA A 105 17.90 -2.36 5.95
C ALA A 105 16.48 -1.79 5.79
N GLU A 106 15.97 -1.66 4.56
CA GLU A 106 14.59 -1.25 4.28
C GLU A 106 13.57 -2.23 4.90
N LEU A 107 13.78 -3.55 4.77
CA LEU A 107 12.91 -4.54 5.42
C LEU A 107 12.89 -4.39 6.96
N LEU A 108 14.03 -4.00 7.57
CA LEU A 108 14.10 -3.78 9.00
C LEU A 108 13.43 -2.46 9.38
N ALA A 109 13.60 -1.40 8.59
CA ALA A 109 12.89 -0.13 8.75
C ALA A 109 11.36 -0.33 8.72
N ASP A 110 10.85 -1.13 7.78
CA ASP A 110 9.44 -1.51 7.72
C ASP A 110 8.97 -2.18 9.01
N CYS A 111 9.80 -3.08 9.55
CA CYS A 111 9.49 -3.76 10.80
C CYS A 111 9.50 -2.78 11.98
N ILE A 112 10.50 -1.90 12.07
CA ILE A 112 10.63 -0.86 13.11
C ILE A 112 9.35 -0.04 13.18
N VAL A 113 8.92 0.51 12.04
CA VAL A 113 7.71 1.34 11.97
C VAL A 113 6.48 0.55 12.39
N ARG A 114 6.34 -0.73 12.01
CA ARG A 114 5.21 -1.56 12.45
C ARG A 114 5.19 -1.78 13.97
N VAL A 115 6.34 -2.03 14.60
CA VAL A 115 6.41 -2.23 16.06
C VAL A 115 6.46 -0.93 16.85
N LYS A 116 6.72 0.20 16.18
CA LYS A 116 6.79 1.56 16.71
C LYS A 116 6.13 2.55 15.75
N PRO A 117 4.79 2.57 15.61
CA PRO A 117 4.08 3.34 14.57
C PRO A 117 4.28 4.86 14.60
N ASN A 118 4.90 5.42 15.66
CA ASN A 118 5.20 6.84 15.78
C ASN A 118 6.64 7.20 15.41
N THR A 119 7.46 6.26 14.92
CA THR A 119 8.85 6.58 14.50
C THR A 119 8.91 7.22 13.13
N ALA A 120 8.13 6.72 12.17
CA ALA A 120 8.19 7.18 10.79
C ALA A 120 6.91 6.74 10.07
N SER A 121 6.64 7.32 8.89
CA SER A 121 5.61 6.77 8.01
C SER A 121 6.10 5.43 7.44
N LEU A 122 5.21 4.45 7.31
CA LEU A 122 5.57 3.16 6.72
C LEU A 122 5.88 3.36 5.23
N GLN A 123 7.08 3.00 4.79
CA GLN A 123 7.58 3.18 3.43
C GLN A 123 7.17 1.98 2.57
N TRP A 124 6.02 2.11 1.93
CA TRP A 124 5.24 0.97 1.50
C TRP A 124 5.48 0.40 0.12
N ASP A 125 6.57 0.62 -0.61
CA ASP A 125 6.59 0.35 -2.06
C ASP A 125 5.47 1.03 -2.85
N ASP A 126 5.85 1.93 -3.72
CA ASP A 126 4.89 2.70 -4.51
C ASP A 126 4.69 2.04 -5.86
N GLY A 127 4.83 0.73 -6.01
CA GLY A 127 4.55 -0.01 -7.25
C GLY A 127 5.22 0.51 -8.54
N ARG A 128 6.15 1.47 -8.44
CA ARG A 128 6.66 2.20 -9.61
C ARG A 128 7.43 1.25 -10.52
N PRO A 129 7.44 1.49 -11.85
CA PRO A 129 8.29 0.73 -12.75
C PRO A 129 9.78 0.94 -12.42
N LEU A 130 10.55 -0.14 -12.42
CA LEU A 130 11.99 -0.14 -12.14
C LEU A 130 12.83 -0.08 -13.42
N THR A 131 12.49 0.86 -14.32
CA THR A 131 13.00 0.88 -15.70
C THR A 131 14.52 1.00 -15.83
N LEU A 132 15.18 1.56 -14.82
CA LEU A 132 16.63 1.77 -14.80
C LEU A 132 17.34 0.83 -13.81
N MET A 133 16.65 -0.15 -13.24
CA MET A 133 17.27 -1.08 -12.31
C MET A 133 18.33 -1.95 -13.00
N PRO A 134 19.58 -1.97 -12.52
CA PRO A 134 20.60 -2.88 -13.03
C PRO A 134 20.31 -4.32 -12.58
N ASP A 135 21.12 -5.27 -13.04
CA ASP A 135 21.13 -6.60 -12.41
C ASP A 135 21.60 -6.44 -10.95
N LEU A 136 20.75 -6.84 -10.01
CA LEU A 136 21.01 -6.68 -8.59
C LEU A 136 22.26 -7.45 -8.12
N LYS A 137 22.62 -8.56 -8.78
CA LYS A 137 23.84 -9.31 -8.45
C LYS A 137 25.11 -8.63 -8.95
N GLU A 138 25.02 -7.93 -10.07
CA GLU A 138 26.13 -7.20 -10.68
C GLU A 138 26.23 -5.76 -10.16
N TRP A 139 25.20 -5.28 -9.45
CA TRP A 139 25.16 -3.95 -8.89
C TRP A 139 26.21 -3.77 -7.79
N VAL A 140 27.28 -3.07 -8.15
CA VAL A 140 28.32 -2.61 -7.22
C VAL A 140 28.01 -1.19 -6.76
N ASN A 141 28.36 -0.84 -5.52
CA ASN A 141 28.18 0.53 -5.04
C ASN A 141 29.26 1.41 -5.68
N TRP A 142 28.88 2.17 -6.70
CA TRP A 142 29.80 3.06 -7.41
C TRP A 142 29.98 4.35 -6.61
N GLU A 143 30.71 4.30 -5.49
CA GLU A 143 31.05 5.48 -4.67
C GLU A 143 31.87 6.55 -5.44
N HIS A 144 32.23 6.29 -6.71
CA HIS A 144 33.07 7.15 -7.55
C HIS A 144 32.45 7.58 -8.88
N LEU A 145 31.18 7.24 -9.17
CA LEU A 145 30.54 7.68 -10.41
C LEU A 145 29.77 9.01 -10.23
N PRO A 146 29.72 9.86 -11.29
CA PRO A 146 29.13 11.18 -11.23
C PRO A 146 27.63 11.17 -10.90
N MET A 147 27.14 12.31 -10.41
CA MET A 147 25.77 12.62 -9.93
C MET A 147 24.61 12.21 -10.86
N SER A 148 24.88 11.75 -12.08
CA SER A 148 23.90 11.37 -13.10
C SER A 148 23.24 10.00 -12.90
N LEU A 149 23.58 9.24 -11.85
CA LEU A 149 23.02 7.91 -11.55
C LEU A 149 21.86 7.92 -10.52
N GLY A 150 21.30 9.09 -10.19
CA GLY A 150 20.27 9.21 -9.15
C GLY A 150 19.10 8.23 -9.34
N SER A 151 18.62 8.05 -10.58
CA SER A 151 17.50 7.17 -10.88
C SER A 151 17.88 5.68 -10.92
N GLU A 152 19.00 5.29 -11.56
CA GLU A 152 19.49 3.90 -11.54
C GLU A 152 19.75 3.41 -10.11
N ARG A 153 20.37 4.26 -9.27
CA ARG A 153 20.59 3.97 -7.86
C ARG A 153 19.25 3.81 -7.14
N THR A 154 18.32 4.74 -7.32
CA THR A 154 16.99 4.67 -6.68
C THR A 154 16.27 3.38 -7.04
N ASP A 155 16.28 3.01 -8.32
CA ASP A 155 15.65 1.78 -8.81
C ASP A 155 16.36 0.52 -8.25
N ALA A 156 17.68 0.53 -8.12
CA ALA A 156 18.43 -0.57 -7.49
C ALA A 156 18.10 -0.74 -6.00
N TYR A 157 17.99 0.36 -5.25
CA TYR A 157 17.59 0.34 -3.84
C TYR A 157 16.17 -0.23 -3.68
N LEU A 158 15.22 0.25 -4.50
CA LEU A 158 13.83 -0.23 -4.50
C LEU A 158 13.75 -1.71 -4.92
N GLY A 159 14.48 -2.10 -5.97
CA GLY A 159 14.58 -3.48 -6.41
C GLY A 159 15.14 -4.41 -5.33
N GLY A 160 16.20 -3.99 -4.64
CA GLY A 160 16.75 -4.71 -3.49
C GLY A 160 15.73 -4.89 -2.38
N ALA A 161 14.98 -3.83 -2.02
CA ALA A 161 13.91 -3.91 -1.03
C ALA A 161 12.79 -4.87 -1.45
N ARG A 162 12.33 -4.80 -2.70
CA ARG A 162 11.32 -5.72 -3.27
C ARG A 162 11.76 -7.17 -3.25
N LEU A 163 13.00 -7.43 -3.67
CA LEU A 163 13.60 -8.77 -3.66
C LEU A 163 13.65 -9.34 -2.24
N VAL A 164 14.14 -8.54 -1.28
CA VAL A 164 14.31 -8.98 0.12
C VAL A 164 12.95 -9.14 0.83
N ARG A 165 11.95 -8.31 0.53
CA ARG A 165 10.56 -8.51 1.00
C ARG A 165 9.98 -9.83 0.48
N SER A 166 10.17 -10.13 -0.80
CA SER A 166 9.74 -11.39 -1.41
C SER A 166 10.45 -12.59 -0.76
N ALA A 167 11.77 -12.49 -0.54
CA ALA A 167 12.53 -13.52 0.17
C ALA A 167 12.02 -13.75 1.60
N ALA A 168 11.63 -12.69 2.31
CA ALA A 168 11.09 -12.79 3.66
C ALA A 168 9.80 -13.60 3.76
N MET A 169 9.06 -13.76 2.65
CA MET A 169 7.85 -14.58 2.56
C MET A 169 8.19 -16.07 2.51
N LEU A 170 9.35 -16.42 1.96
CA LEU A 170 9.86 -17.79 1.89
C LEU A 170 10.50 -18.23 3.20
N VAL A 171 11.36 -17.37 3.77
CA VAL A 171 12.29 -17.78 4.85
C VAL A 171 11.99 -17.13 6.19
N GLY A 172 11.06 -16.18 6.22
CA GLY A 172 10.78 -15.35 7.38
C GLY A 172 11.80 -14.21 7.55
N ARG A 173 11.32 -13.06 8.06
CA ARG A 173 12.13 -11.83 8.18
C ARG A 173 13.39 -11.98 9.03
N ARG A 174 13.33 -12.78 10.11
CA ARG A 174 14.45 -12.89 11.06
C ARG A 174 15.67 -13.59 10.49
N GLU A 175 15.46 -14.56 9.61
CA GLU A 175 16.56 -15.27 8.95
C GLU A 175 17.37 -14.34 8.04
N LEU A 176 16.75 -13.23 7.59
CA LEU A 176 17.39 -12.17 6.84
C LEU A 176 18.18 -11.18 7.70
N TRP A 177 18.25 -11.35 9.03
CA TRP A 177 19.11 -10.53 9.90
C TRP A 177 20.05 -11.39 10.75
N PRO A 178 21.01 -12.08 10.12
CA PRO A 178 22.01 -12.87 10.83
C PRO A 178 22.81 -11.99 11.80
N LYS A 179 23.24 -12.59 12.93
CA LYS A 179 23.94 -11.89 14.02
C LYS A 179 25.27 -11.26 13.61
N GLN A 180 25.93 -11.77 12.57
CA GLN A 180 27.14 -11.14 12.03
C GLN A 180 26.86 -9.85 11.27
N GLY A 181 25.60 -9.53 10.99
CA GLY A 181 25.14 -8.36 10.23
C GLY A 181 25.38 -8.44 8.73
N SER A 182 26.46 -9.11 8.31
CA SER A 182 26.79 -9.34 6.90
C SER A 182 26.06 -10.53 6.29
N MET A 183 25.73 -10.45 5.00
CA MET A 183 25.19 -11.56 4.22
C MET A 183 25.70 -11.50 2.77
N SER A 184 26.23 -12.61 2.27
CA SER A 184 26.63 -12.79 0.88
C SER A 184 25.48 -13.30 0.00
N TRP A 185 25.64 -13.22 -1.33
CA TRP A 185 24.70 -13.84 -2.27
C TRP A 185 24.61 -15.35 -2.07
N GLU A 186 25.72 -16.04 -1.82
CA GLU A 186 25.73 -17.48 -1.60
C GLU A 186 24.89 -17.86 -0.36
N GLU A 187 25.06 -17.15 0.76
CA GLU A 187 24.26 -17.37 1.97
C GLU A 187 22.78 -17.05 1.73
N PHE A 188 22.48 -15.95 1.03
CA PHE A 188 21.11 -15.57 0.70
C PHE A 188 20.43 -16.61 -0.22
N GLU A 189 21.12 -17.06 -1.26
CA GLU A 189 20.63 -18.06 -2.21
C GLU A 189 20.39 -19.41 -1.53
N GLN A 190 21.29 -19.83 -0.64
CA GLN A 190 21.11 -21.03 0.16
C GLN A 190 19.87 -20.93 1.06
N LEU A 191 19.64 -19.76 1.65
CA LEU A 191 18.52 -19.53 2.54
C LEU A 191 17.18 -19.59 1.77
N VAL A 192 17.04 -18.84 0.67
CA VAL A 192 15.79 -18.84 -0.13
C VAL A 192 15.56 -20.15 -0.88
N GLY A 193 16.63 -20.80 -1.34
CA GLY A 193 16.55 -22.10 -2.02
C GLY A 193 16.17 -23.26 -1.12
N ALA A 194 16.13 -23.06 0.20
CA ALA A 194 15.65 -24.06 1.15
C ALA A 194 14.11 -24.19 1.13
N ASP A 195 13.40 -23.20 0.61
CA ASP A 195 11.96 -23.30 0.40
C ASP A 195 11.66 -24.26 -0.76
N PRO A 196 10.94 -25.37 -0.52
CA PRO A 196 10.76 -26.43 -1.51
C PRO A 196 9.76 -26.06 -2.62
N ASP A 197 8.89 -25.08 -2.39
CA ASP A 197 7.75 -24.81 -3.26
C ASP A 197 8.07 -23.67 -4.24
N HIS A 198 8.79 -22.64 -3.79
CA HIS A 198 9.04 -21.41 -4.54
C HIS A 198 10.53 -21.04 -4.64
N GLY A 199 11.42 -21.67 -3.86
CA GLY A 199 12.85 -21.34 -3.83
C GLY A 199 13.54 -21.46 -5.19
N GLU A 200 13.27 -22.52 -5.97
CA GLU A 200 13.85 -22.70 -7.31
C GLU A 200 13.43 -21.57 -8.27
N HIS A 201 12.15 -21.20 -8.26
CA HIS A 201 11.63 -20.13 -9.11
C HIS A 201 12.23 -18.76 -8.73
N PHE A 202 12.34 -18.48 -7.43
CA PHE A 202 12.98 -17.27 -6.92
C PHE A 202 14.43 -17.16 -7.40
N LEU A 203 15.20 -18.24 -7.29
CA LEU A 203 16.61 -18.28 -7.71
C LEU A 203 16.78 -18.16 -9.23
N ALA A 204 15.84 -18.72 -10.00
CA ALA A 204 15.83 -18.57 -11.45
C ALA A 204 15.66 -17.10 -11.86
N ILE A 205 14.76 -16.36 -11.22
CA ILE A 205 14.59 -14.91 -11.45
C ILE A 205 15.86 -14.15 -11.07
N LEU A 206 16.43 -14.43 -9.89
CA LEU A 206 17.65 -13.76 -9.44
C LEU A 206 18.83 -13.98 -10.41
N SER A 207 18.86 -15.11 -11.14
CA SER A 207 19.90 -15.45 -12.11
C SER A 207 19.60 -15.01 -13.56
N SER A 208 18.44 -14.40 -13.82
CA SER A 208 17.92 -14.17 -15.18
C SER A 208 18.27 -12.81 -15.80
N GLY A 209 19.09 -12.01 -15.12
CA GLY A 209 19.52 -10.69 -15.60
C GLY A 209 18.56 -9.55 -15.25
N ALA A 210 19.01 -8.32 -15.47
CA ALA A 210 18.28 -7.09 -15.12
C ALA A 210 16.83 -7.05 -15.61
N GLN A 211 16.57 -7.34 -16.89
CA GLN A 211 15.23 -7.23 -17.47
C GLN A 211 14.21 -8.17 -16.81
N ALA A 212 14.62 -9.41 -16.55
CA ALA A 212 13.72 -10.38 -15.93
C ALA A 212 13.55 -10.12 -14.43
N GLN A 213 14.58 -9.64 -13.75
CA GLN A 213 14.45 -9.12 -12.38
C GLN A 213 13.49 -7.91 -12.32
N GLN A 214 13.60 -6.95 -13.25
CA GLN A 214 12.71 -5.78 -13.33
C GLN A 214 11.25 -6.20 -13.48
N GLN A 215 10.97 -7.15 -14.36
CA GLN A 215 9.63 -7.67 -14.56
C GLN A 215 9.13 -8.41 -13.32
N ALA A 216 9.91 -9.32 -12.77
CA ALA A 216 9.51 -10.08 -11.58
C ALA A 216 9.28 -9.18 -10.36
N LEU A 217 10.01 -8.07 -10.27
CA LEU A 217 9.88 -7.07 -9.22
C LEU A 217 8.95 -5.91 -9.60
N SER A 218 8.19 -6.00 -10.70
CA SER A 218 7.12 -5.03 -10.98
C SER A 218 5.87 -5.37 -10.17
N ASP A 219 5.06 -4.35 -9.89
CA ASP A 219 3.77 -4.43 -9.22
C ASP A 219 2.73 -3.91 -10.23
N ALA A 220 1.97 -4.83 -10.82
CA ALA A 220 1.23 -4.55 -12.05
C ALA A 220 -0.12 -3.88 -11.79
N ASP A 221 -0.75 -4.18 -10.65
CA ASP A 221 -2.00 -3.58 -10.19
C ASP A 221 -1.82 -2.60 -9.01
N GLN A 222 -0.57 -2.36 -8.60
CA GLN A 222 -0.15 -1.31 -7.66
C GLN A 222 -0.72 -1.52 -6.26
N ASP A 223 -0.84 -2.78 -5.89
CA ASP A 223 -1.39 -3.22 -4.64
C ASP A 223 -0.30 -3.36 -3.54
N GLY A 224 0.98 -3.18 -3.89
CA GLY A 224 2.11 -3.27 -2.96
C GLY A 224 2.76 -4.65 -2.90
N LEU A 225 2.36 -5.58 -3.76
CA LEU A 225 3.08 -6.83 -4.03
C LEU A 225 3.70 -6.82 -5.43
N THR A 226 4.85 -7.46 -5.55
CA THR A 226 5.45 -7.69 -6.87
C THR A 226 4.93 -8.97 -7.49
N LEU A 227 5.05 -9.12 -8.82
CA LEU A 227 4.73 -10.38 -9.52
C LEU A 227 5.40 -11.60 -8.86
N LEU A 228 6.63 -11.44 -8.37
CA LEU A 228 7.34 -12.47 -7.61
C LEU A 228 6.67 -12.77 -6.26
N ALA A 229 6.32 -11.75 -5.48
CA ALA A 229 5.64 -11.91 -4.20
C ALA A 229 4.25 -12.54 -4.36
N GLU A 230 3.51 -12.12 -5.39
CA GLU A 230 2.19 -12.67 -5.71
C GLU A 230 2.26 -14.13 -6.15
N GLY A 231 3.28 -14.49 -6.94
CA GLY A 231 3.55 -15.90 -7.29
C GLY A 231 3.86 -16.78 -6.08
N ILE A 232 4.40 -16.19 -5.00
CA ILE A 232 4.64 -16.88 -3.71
C ILE A 232 3.34 -17.03 -2.91
N LEU A 233 2.46 -16.02 -2.92
CA LEU A 233 1.17 -16.06 -2.20
C LEU A 233 0.06 -16.80 -2.95
N GLY A 234 0.19 -16.92 -4.27
CA GLY A 234 -0.89 -17.39 -5.14
C GLY A 234 -1.97 -16.34 -5.39
N SER A 235 -1.66 -15.05 -5.18
CA SER A 235 -2.54 -13.94 -5.59
C SER A 235 -2.45 -13.70 -7.10
N ASN A 236 -3.35 -12.87 -7.63
CA ASN A 236 -3.46 -12.59 -9.04
C ASN A 236 -2.85 -11.22 -9.38
N PRO A 237 -1.79 -11.18 -10.23
CA PRO A 237 -1.04 -9.98 -10.58
C PRO A 237 -1.77 -8.90 -11.36
N ASN A 238 -3.07 -9.05 -11.55
CA ASN A 238 -3.90 -8.06 -12.22
C ASN A 238 -5.19 -7.82 -11.43
N GLN A 239 -5.24 -8.22 -10.17
CA GLN A 239 -6.36 -8.01 -9.26
C GLN A 239 -5.81 -7.52 -7.93
N TRP A 240 -5.96 -6.21 -7.72
CA TRP A 240 -5.60 -5.49 -6.49
C TRP A 240 -6.06 -6.16 -5.19
N ASP A 241 -7.17 -6.91 -5.22
CA ASP A 241 -7.65 -7.76 -4.11
C ASP A 241 -8.10 -9.11 -4.70
N SER A 242 -7.27 -10.13 -4.53
CA SER A 242 -7.46 -11.45 -5.12
C SER A 242 -8.51 -12.29 -4.39
N ASP A 243 -8.64 -12.14 -3.07
CA ASP A 243 -9.56 -12.93 -2.25
C ASP A 243 -10.93 -12.26 -2.02
N ARG A 244 -11.02 -10.99 -2.41
CA ARG A 244 -12.21 -10.14 -2.42
C ARG A 244 -12.71 -9.77 -1.02
N ASP A 245 -11.84 -9.72 -0.02
CA ASP A 245 -12.20 -9.33 1.34
C ASP A 245 -12.37 -7.81 1.55
N GLY A 246 -11.96 -7.01 0.56
CA GLY A 246 -12.00 -5.55 0.57
C GLY A 246 -10.63 -4.90 0.70
N TRP A 247 -9.59 -5.63 1.11
CA TRP A 247 -8.22 -5.16 1.28
C TRP A 247 -7.34 -5.66 0.15
N TRP A 248 -6.29 -4.91 -0.17
CA TRP A 248 -5.35 -5.35 -1.20
C TRP A 248 -4.46 -6.50 -0.73
N ASP A 249 -3.93 -7.29 -1.64
CA ASP A 249 -3.16 -8.50 -1.29
C ASP A 249 -1.89 -8.15 -0.48
N GLY A 250 -1.28 -7.00 -0.76
CA GLY A 250 -0.16 -6.44 0.02
C GLY A 250 -0.50 -5.93 1.43
N ALA A 251 -1.77 -5.91 1.85
CA ALA A 251 -2.19 -5.33 3.12
C ALA A 251 -1.76 -6.22 4.30
N PRO A 252 -1.03 -5.69 5.31
CA PRO A 252 -0.46 -6.50 6.38
C PRO A 252 -1.43 -6.83 7.54
N VAL A 253 -2.72 -6.96 7.26
CA VAL A 253 -3.89 -6.97 8.18
C VAL A 253 -4.65 -5.64 8.19
N ALA A 254 -5.95 -5.73 7.93
CA ALA A 254 -6.94 -4.67 8.09
C ALA A 254 -6.88 -4.03 9.49
N PRO A 255 -6.48 -2.75 9.64
CA PRO A 255 -6.55 -2.08 10.92
C PRO A 255 -8.00 -2.02 11.43
N ASN A 256 -8.18 -2.15 12.75
CA ASN A 256 -9.51 -2.03 13.34
C ASN A 256 -10.14 -0.67 13.02
N ASN A 257 -11.41 -0.68 12.59
CA ASN A 257 -12.17 0.51 12.21
C ASN A 257 -11.57 1.32 11.05
N ALA A 258 -10.76 0.68 10.22
CA ALA A 258 -10.28 1.28 8.97
C ALA A 258 -11.14 0.82 7.78
N VAL A 259 -11.29 1.72 6.82
CA VAL A 259 -11.80 1.41 5.48
C VAL A 259 -10.67 1.60 4.47
N PRO A 260 -10.53 0.68 3.50
CA PRO A 260 -9.61 0.86 2.39
C PRO A 260 -10.13 1.99 1.49
N LEU A 261 -9.22 2.85 1.04
CA LEU A 261 -9.47 3.95 0.12
C LEU A 261 -8.83 3.62 -1.24
N PRO A 262 -9.64 3.35 -2.27
CA PRO A 262 -9.16 3.13 -3.63
C PRO A 262 -8.38 4.33 -4.16
N ILE A 263 -7.24 4.04 -4.79
CA ILE A 263 -6.42 5.05 -5.47
C ILE A 263 -7.10 5.67 -6.69
N ASP A 264 -8.11 5.01 -7.25
CA ASP A 264 -8.91 5.55 -8.36
C ASP A 264 -9.92 6.62 -7.89
N GLY A 265 -9.94 6.94 -6.59
CA GLY A 265 -10.87 7.89 -6.00
C GLY A 265 -12.29 7.34 -5.86
N THR A 266 -12.51 6.04 -6.08
CA THR A 266 -13.82 5.42 -5.91
C THR A 266 -14.29 5.57 -4.46
N PRO A 267 -15.54 6.05 -4.24
CA PRO A 267 -16.08 6.22 -2.90
C PRO A 267 -16.22 4.89 -2.16
N VAL A 268 -16.04 4.91 -0.83
CA VAL A 268 -16.23 3.75 0.04
C VAL A 268 -17.18 4.07 1.19
N CYS A 269 -18.10 3.15 1.45
CA CYS A 269 -19.03 3.20 2.57
C CYS A 269 -18.29 3.11 3.91
N THR A 270 -18.58 4.07 4.79
CA THR A 270 -18.06 4.07 6.16
C THR A 270 -19.14 3.83 7.22
N GLY A 271 -20.41 3.75 6.83
CA GLY A 271 -21.55 3.58 7.74
C GLY A 271 -22.28 4.90 8.03
N PHE A 272 -23.04 4.96 9.13
CA PHE A 272 -23.68 6.19 9.62
C PHE A 272 -22.89 6.82 10.78
N ALA A 273 -22.76 8.15 10.77
CA ALA A 273 -22.55 8.90 12.01
C ALA A 273 -23.91 9.07 12.72
N THR A 274 -24.03 8.65 13.98
CA THR A 274 -25.29 8.87 14.70
C THR A 274 -25.55 10.38 14.86
N PRO A 275 -26.81 10.87 14.76
CA PRO A 275 -27.10 12.30 14.81
C PRO A 275 -26.76 13.02 16.13
N ARG A 276 -26.31 12.30 17.16
CA ARG A 276 -26.10 12.85 18.51
C ARG A 276 -24.67 13.25 18.82
N GLU A 277 -23.70 12.72 18.12
CA GLU A 277 -22.30 13.14 18.22
C GLU A 277 -21.76 13.11 16.80
N GLY A 278 -21.47 14.30 16.25
CA GLY A 278 -20.94 14.41 14.89
C GLY A 278 -19.71 13.51 14.77
N GLY A 279 -19.88 12.38 14.09
CA GLY A 279 -18.81 11.42 13.86
C GLY A 279 -17.66 12.15 13.19
N GLN A 280 -16.57 12.31 13.92
CA GLN A 280 -15.35 12.86 13.36
C GLN A 280 -14.71 11.74 12.56
N VAL A 281 -14.83 11.80 11.23
CA VAL A 281 -13.98 10.98 10.37
C VAL A 281 -12.56 11.50 10.54
N GLN A 282 -11.68 10.67 11.08
CA GLN A 282 -10.26 10.99 11.17
C GLN A 282 -9.53 10.18 10.12
N LEU A 283 -9.14 10.85 9.04
CA LEU A 283 -8.26 10.26 8.06
C LEU A 283 -6.93 9.94 8.72
N LEU A 284 -6.70 8.66 8.95
CA LEU A 284 -5.40 8.14 9.31
C LEU A 284 -4.81 7.59 8.03
N THR A 285 -3.85 8.31 7.48
CA THR A 285 -3.07 7.83 6.36
C THR A 285 -2.26 6.65 6.84
N GLY A 286 -2.57 5.48 6.33
CA GLY A 286 -1.54 4.48 6.16
C GLY A 286 -1.53 4.06 4.70
N GLY A 287 -0.34 3.73 4.22
CA GLY A 287 -0.09 3.59 2.79
C GLY A 287 1.10 4.44 2.36
N ASN A 288 1.76 4.04 1.27
CA ASN A 288 2.96 4.71 0.79
C ASN A 288 2.61 6.07 0.20
N VAL A 289 3.19 7.13 0.72
CA VAL A 289 3.23 8.44 0.05
C VAL A 289 4.64 8.98 -0.01
N ARG A 290 5.58 8.11 -0.37
CA ARG A 290 6.96 8.53 -0.60
C ARG A 290 6.97 9.60 -1.70
N GLY A 291 7.30 10.83 -1.30
CA GLY A 291 7.41 11.98 -2.21
C GLY A 291 6.10 12.54 -2.75
N LEU A 292 4.93 12.00 -2.37
CA LEU A 292 3.64 12.46 -2.87
C LEU A 292 2.95 13.36 -1.85
N VAL A 293 2.34 14.45 -2.35
CA VAL A 293 1.39 15.25 -1.56
C VAL A 293 0.12 14.42 -1.44
N LEU A 294 -0.14 13.89 -0.24
CA LEU A 294 -1.35 13.14 0.06
C LEU A 294 -2.59 13.90 -0.43
N PRO A 295 -3.53 13.24 -1.13
CA PRO A 295 -4.80 13.85 -1.42
C PRO A 295 -5.52 14.02 -0.09
N GLU A 296 -6.26 15.11 0.08
CA GLU A 296 -7.18 15.19 1.21
C GLU A 296 -8.22 14.09 0.99
N ALA A 297 -8.51 13.23 1.96
CA ALA A 297 -9.72 12.43 1.80
C ALA A 297 -10.95 13.32 2.06
N VAL A 298 -11.95 13.18 1.19
CA VAL A 298 -13.19 13.94 1.29
C VAL A 298 -14.24 13.03 1.89
N VAL A 299 -14.94 13.57 2.88
CA VAL A 299 -16.09 12.93 3.50
C VAL A 299 -17.33 13.60 3.00
N TRP A 300 -18.30 12.83 2.50
CA TRP A 300 -19.61 13.35 2.17
C TRP A 300 -20.75 12.48 2.65
N ALA A 301 -21.89 13.12 2.86
CA ALA A 301 -23.17 12.42 2.92
C ALA A 301 -23.59 12.10 1.48
N GLY A 302 -24.02 10.86 1.19
CA GLY A 302 -24.33 10.34 -0.16
C GLY A 302 -25.26 11.17 -1.06
N GLY A 303 -25.87 12.24 -0.52
CA GLY A 303 -26.66 13.24 -1.21
C GLY A 303 -25.90 14.44 -1.82
N ASN A 304 -24.66 14.75 -1.40
CA ASN A 304 -23.95 15.97 -1.80
C ASN A 304 -22.54 15.69 -2.35
N TYR A 305 -22.44 15.33 -3.63
CA TYR A 305 -21.17 15.26 -4.36
C TYR A 305 -20.78 16.67 -4.85
N SER A 306 -20.29 17.53 -3.95
CA SER A 306 -19.81 18.89 -4.33
C SER A 306 -18.70 19.48 -3.44
N GLY A 307 -18.05 18.66 -2.59
CA GLY A 307 -16.83 19.08 -1.87
C GLY A 307 -17.00 20.15 -0.78
N GLN A 308 -18.20 20.43 -0.28
CA GLN A 308 -18.41 21.39 0.82
C GLN A 308 -18.86 20.70 2.11
N SER A 309 -17.98 20.72 3.12
CA SER A 309 -18.20 20.14 4.45
C SER A 309 -18.98 21.07 5.37
N SER A 310 -20.27 20.78 5.57
CA SER A 310 -21.03 21.19 6.75
C SER A 310 -21.93 20.02 7.15
N ILE A 311 -21.50 19.27 8.18
CA ILE A 311 -22.11 18.01 8.65
C ILE A 311 -23.25 18.27 9.67
N MET A 312 -23.56 19.52 10.02
CA MET A 312 -24.62 19.80 10.99
C MET A 312 -26.03 19.61 10.40
N GLY A 313 -26.79 18.69 11.00
CA GLY A 313 -28.27 18.63 10.86
C GLY A 313 -28.83 17.68 9.81
N MET A 314 -28.03 16.77 9.25
CA MET A 314 -28.54 15.81 8.26
C MET A 314 -29.22 14.59 8.92
N LYS A 315 -30.41 14.24 8.42
CA LYS A 315 -31.04 12.92 8.65
C LYS A 315 -30.13 11.82 8.08
N GLN A 316 -30.22 10.61 8.62
CA GLN A 316 -29.39 9.44 8.32
C GLN A 316 -29.11 9.28 6.82
N ARG A 317 -27.89 9.64 6.40
CA ARG A 317 -27.38 9.44 5.05
C ARG A 317 -26.06 8.68 5.15
N SER A 318 -25.82 7.79 4.19
CA SER A 318 -24.58 7.04 4.09
C SER A 318 -23.39 7.98 4.06
N LEU A 319 -22.41 7.71 4.91
CA LEU A 319 -21.15 8.43 4.95
C LEU A 319 -20.18 7.74 3.99
N LEU A 320 -19.73 8.49 2.99
CA LEU A 320 -18.79 8.02 1.99
C LEU A 320 -17.48 8.77 2.17
N VAL A 321 -16.39 8.04 1.94
CA VAL A 321 -15.03 8.58 1.94
C VAL A 321 -14.36 8.22 0.62
N CYS A 322 -13.68 9.19 0.02
CA CYS A 322 -12.81 8.96 -1.14
C CYS A 322 -11.61 9.92 -1.08
N LEU A 323 -10.67 9.78 -2.01
CA LEU A 323 -9.55 10.70 -2.17
C LEU A 323 -9.97 11.95 -2.97
N SER A 324 -9.50 13.14 -2.56
CA SER A 324 -9.74 14.39 -3.29
C SER A 324 -8.81 14.47 -4.50
N GLY A 325 -9.37 14.74 -5.68
CA GLY A 325 -8.58 15.11 -6.86
C GLY A 325 -8.10 13.93 -7.69
N ASP A 326 -7.26 14.24 -8.67
CA ASP A 326 -6.74 13.29 -9.64
C ASP A 326 -5.54 12.53 -9.03
N VAL A 327 -5.82 11.33 -8.54
CA VAL A 327 -4.89 10.45 -7.84
C VAL A 327 -4.16 9.47 -8.77
N THR A 328 -4.26 9.69 -10.09
CA THR A 328 -3.66 8.86 -11.16
C THR A 328 -2.13 8.70 -11.11
N SER A 329 -1.44 9.41 -10.21
CA SER A 329 0.00 9.26 -9.96
C SER A 329 0.34 8.63 -8.61
N MET A 330 -0.67 8.27 -7.80
CA MET A 330 -0.49 7.59 -6.53
C MET A 330 -0.49 6.09 -6.71
N LEU A 331 0.40 5.44 -5.99
CA LEU A 331 0.68 4.03 -6.12
C LEU A 331 0.66 3.41 -4.71
N GLY A 332 0.08 2.22 -4.56
CA GLY A 332 -0.15 1.54 -3.27
C GLY A 332 -1.54 1.80 -2.66
N GLY A 333 -1.91 1.05 -1.62
CA GLY A 333 -3.22 1.20 -0.94
C GLY A 333 -3.24 2.31 0.12
N LEU A 334 -4.30 3.13 0.12
CA LEU A 334 -4.61 4.07 1.21
C LEU A 334 -5.71 3.49 2.09
N TRP A 335 -5.76 3.88 3.36
CA TRP A 335 -6.91 3.63 4.22
C TRP A 335 -7.27 4.86 5.03
N ALA A 336 -8.48 4.88 5.58
CA ALA A 336 -8.94 5.88 6.53
C ALA A 336 -9.59 5.20 7.72
N THR A 337 -9.42 5.76 8.91
CA THR A 337 -10.27 5.39 10.04
C THR A 337 -11.45 6.32 10.15
N VAL A 338 -12.55 5.83 10.72
CA VAL A 338 -13.68 6.69 11.05
C VAL A 338 -13.83 6.69 12.57
N GLY A 339 -13.69 7.86 13.20
CA GLY A 339 -13.80 8.00 14.65
C GLY A 339 -15.25 7.93 15.11
N GLY A 340 -15.51 7.07 16.10
CA GLY A 340 -16.81 6.88 16.75
C GLY A 340 -17.01 5.43 17.18
N GLU A 341 -17.46 5.20 18.41
CA GLU A 341 -17.85 3.85 18.85
C GLU A 341 -19.14 3.46 18.11
N ALA A 342 -19.03 2.47 17.22
CA ALA A 342 -20.05 1.93 16.33
C ALA A 342 -20.29 2.71 15.03
N LEU A 343 -19.48 2.42 14.00
CA LEU A 343 -20.00 2.37 12.64
C LEU A 343 -21.15 1.36 12.66
N VAL A 344 -22.39 1.86 12.68
CA VAL A 344 -23.57 1.00 12.60
C VAL A 344 -23.71 0.52 11.17
N ALA A 345 -24.08 -0.75 10.98
CA ALA A 345 -24.40 -1.29 9.66
C ALA A 345 -25.37 -0.35 8.92
N ASP A 346 -24.94 0.12 7.76
CA ASP A 346 -25.72 1.00 6.89
C ASP A 346 -26.38 0.15 5.81
N SER A 347 -27.70 -0.07 5.92
CA SER A 347 -28.44 -0.80 4.90
C SER A 347 -28.58 -0.06 3.58
N GLY A 348 -28.27 1.25 3.57
CA GLY A 348 -28.29 2.13 2.40
C GLY A 348 -26.94 2.24 1.71
N CYS A 349 -25.91 1.52 2.17
CA CYS A 349 -24.57 1.56 1.56
C CYS A 349 -23.91 0.19 1.65
N THR A 350 -23.32 -0.29 0.57
CA THR A 350 -22.52 -1.50 0.56
C THR A 350 -21.27 -1.27 -0.26
N SER A 351 -20.12 -1.54 0.33
CA SER A 351 -18.82 -1.52 -0.34
C SER A 351 -18.09 -2.83 -0.12
N ASN A 352 -17.46 -3.34 -1.17
CA ASN A 352 -16.44 -4.39 -1.15
C ASN A 352 -15.36 -4.05 -2.18
N SER A 353 -14.32 -4.86 -2.35
CA SER A 353 -13.23 -4.55 -3.28
C SER A 353 -13.59 -4.40 -4.76
N GLN A 354 -14.79 -4.81 -5.18
CA GLN A 354 -15.21 -4.68 -6.58
C GLN A 354 -16.19 -3.53 -6.81
N LEU A 355 -16.98 -3.16 -5.80
CA LEU A 355 -18.04 -2.18 -5.96
C LEU A 355 -18.32 -1.35 -4.71
N THR A 356 -18.96 -0.20 -4.94
CA THR A 356 -19.65 0.59 -3.93
C THR A 356 -21.03 0.95 -4.45
N VAL A 357 -22.07 0.58 -3.72
CA VAL A 357 -23.47 0.96 -4.02
C VAL A 357 -24.02 1.71 -2.84
N TRP A 358 -24.63 2.87 -3.08
CA TRP A 358 -25.32 3.62 -2.02
C TRP A 358 -26.62 4.24 -2.48
N ALA A 359 -27.51 4.46 -1.53
CA ALA A 359 -28.72 5.24 -1.71
C ALA A 359 -28.42 6.73 -1.58
N HIS A 360 -28.75 7.51 -2.60
CA HIS A 360 -28.61 8.97 -2.59
C HIS A 360 -29.52 9.63 -1.55
N ASP A 361 -30.66 8.99 -1.27
CA ASP A 361 -31.65 9.40 -0.26
C ASP A 361 -32.19 8.17 0.50
N GLU A 362 -32.65 8.39 1.73
CA GLU A 362 -33.22 7.37 2.62
C GLU A 362 -34.31 6.53 1.93
N ALA A 363 -35.10 7.15 1.04
CA ALA A 363 -36.15 6.48 0.27
C ALA A 363 -35.66 5.28 -0.56
N TYR A 364 -34.39 5.27 -0.95
CA TYR A 364 -33.81 4.23 -1.82
C TYR A 364 -33.02 3.16 -1.05
N THR A 365 -32.84 3.32 0.25
CA THR A 365 -32.10 2.39 1.12
C THR A 365 -32.53 0.94 0.93
N LYS A 366 -33.84 0.69 0.85
CA LYS A 366 -34.40 -0.66 0.68
C LYS A 366 -33.96 -1.35 -0.63
N HIS A 367 -33.57 -0.59 -1.66
CA HIS A 367 -33.20 -1.15 -2.96
C HIS A 367 -31.74 -1.59 -3.02
N VAL A 368 -30.88 -1.11 -2.12
CA VAL A 368 -29.44 -1.46 -2.12
C VAL A 368 -29.24 -2.96 -1.95
N ALA A 369 -29.94 -3.58 -0.99
CA ALA A 369 -29.84 -5.00 -0.69
C ALA A 369 -30.20 -5.91 -1.89
N ASP A 370 -31.19 -5.51 -2.70
CA ASP A 370 -31.61 -6.26 -3.89
C ASP A 370 -30.73 -5.95 -5.10
N PHE A 371 -30.23 -4.71 -5.20
CA PHE A 371 -29.44 -4.26 -6.35
C PHE A 371 -28.02 -4.82 -6.34
N VAL A 372 -27.35 -4.91 -5.18
CA VAL A 372 -25.97 -5.38 -5.06
C VAL A 372 -25.76 -6.80 -5.65
N PRO A 373 -26.59 -7.82 -5.33
CA PRO A 373 -26.44 -9.15 -5.93
C PRO A 373 -26.68 -9.16 -7.45
N ALA A 374 -27.62 -8.34 -7.94
CA ALA A 374 -27.89 -8.21 -9.37
C ALA A 374 -26.71 -7.55 -10.10
N LEU A 375 -26.11 -6.53 -9.49
CA LEU A 375 -24.92 -5.86 -9.99
C LEU A 375 -23.73 -6.81 -10.07
N HIS A 376 -23.48 -7.57 -9.01
CA HIS A 376 -22.40 -8.55 -8.99
C HIS A 376 -22.55 -9.62 -10.09
N ARG A 377 -23.77 -10.15 -10.32
CA ARG A 377 -24.00 -11.08 -11.46
C ARG A 377 -23.68 -10.43 -12.80
N ALA A 378 -24.14 -9.19 -13.02
CA ALA A 378 -23.84 -8.46 -14.25
C ALA A 378 -22.33 -8.19 -14.43
N MET A 379 -21.59 -7.93 -13.34
CA MET A 379 -20.14 -7.76 -13.37
C MET A 379 -19.44 -9.07 -13.76
N VAL A 380 -19.81 -10.20 -13.16
CA VAL A 380 -19.28 -11.52 -13.51
C VAL A 380 -19.54 -11.85 -14.99
N ALA A 381 -20.75 -11.59 -15.49
CA ALA A 381 -21.09 -11.79 -16.90
C ALA A 381 -20.25 -10.89 -17.83
N ALA A 382 -19.97 -9.66 -17.43
CA ALA A 382 -19.13 -8.74 -18.19
C ALA A 382 -17.66 -9.17 -18.18
N ASP A 383 -17.13 -9.54 -17.02
CA ASP A 383 -15.75 -10.02 -16.85
C ASP A 383 -15.50 -11.28 -17.68
N SER A 384 -16.45 -12.21 -17.70
CA SER A 384 -16.36 -13.43 -18.52
C SER A 384 -16.34 -13.14 -20.03
N LYS A 385 -16.95 -12.04 -20.48
CA LYS A 385 -17.07 -11.70 -21.91
C LYS A 385 -15.98 -10.77 -22.40
N LEU A 386 -15.55 -9.84 -21.55
CA LEU A 386 -14.68 -8.72 -21.92
C LEU A 386 -13.31 -8.78 -21.22
N GLY A 387 -13.11 -9.71 -20.29
CA GLY A 387 -11.99 -9.70 -19.37
C GLY A 387 -12.27 -8.83 -18.13
N PRO A 388 -11.43 -8.92 -17.09
CA PRO A 388 -11.63 -8.20 -15.83
C PRO A 388 -11.73 -6.68 -16.03
N THR A 389 -12.46 -6.01 -15.12
CA THR A 389 -12.49 -4.54 -15.08
C THR A 389 -11.25 -4.04 -14.33
N PRO A 390 -10.46 -3.09 -14.86
CA PRO A 390 -9.27 -2.58 -14.17
C PRO A 390 -9.57 -1.67 -12.97
N GLY A 391 -10.84 -1.47 -12.58
CA GLY A 391 -11.21 -0.55 -11.48
C GLY A 391 -12.54 -0.91 -10.81
N ARG A 392 -12.83 -0.24 -9.70
CA ARG A 392 -14.05 -0.47 -8.91
C ARG A 392 -15.27 0.20 -9.55
N LEU A 393 -16.43 -0.43 -9.39
CA LEU A 393 -17.70 0.11 -9.84
C LEU A 393 -18.43 0.85 -8.70
N ALA A 394 -18.54 2.17 -8.79
CA ALA A 394 -19.42 2.96 -7.93
C ALA A 394 -20.79 3.20 -8.57
N VAL A 395 -21.87 2.96 -7.81
CA VAL A 395 -23.26 3.22 -8.23
C VAL A 395 -24.06 3.97 -7.16
N ALA A 396 -24.60 5.12 -7.53
CA ALA A 396 -25.52 5.91 -6.71
C ALA A 396 -26.97 5.66 -7.13
N LEU A 397 -27.83 5.24 -6.20
CA LEU A 397 -29.25 5.00 -6.47
C LEU A 397 -30.10 6.23 -6.13
N GLY A 398 -30.96 6.66 -7.05
CA GLY A 398 -31.95 7.72 -6.79
C GLY A 398 -31.50 9.13 -7.18
N ALA A 399 -30.70 9.23 -8.22
CA ALA A 399 -30.33 10.49 -8.86
C ALA A 399 -31.46 11.03 -9.75
N SER A 400 -31.34 12.26 -10.24
CA SER A 400 -32.30 12.85 -11.19
C SER A 400 -32.19 12.30 -12.62
N THR A 401 -31.05 11.71 -12.97
CA THR A 401 -30.73 11.22 -14.31
C THR A 401 -29.87 9.97 -14.21
N THR A 402 -29.99 9.09 -15.22
CA THR A 402 -29.04 7.98 -15.37
C THR A 402 -27.83 8.46 -16.16
N GLU A 403 -26.64 8.50 -15.56
CA GLU A 403 -25.42 9.00 -16.20
C GLU A 403 -24.15 8.43 -15.55
N PHE A 404 -23.02 8.51 -16.26
CA PHE A 404 -21.70 8.31 -15.68
C PHE A 404 -21.05 9.67 -15.45
N ARG A 405 -20.71 9.99 -14.22
CA ARG A 405 -20.13 11.27 -13.83
C ARG A 405 -19.19 11.09 -12.64
N ASP A 406 -17.98 11.64 -12.76
CA ASP A 406 -16.95 11.59 -11.72
C ASP A 406 -16.61 10.16 -11.25
N GLY A 407 -16.49 9.22 -12.19
CA GLY A 407 -16.23 7.81 -11.88
C GLY A 407 -17.44 7.02 -11.37
N ILE A 408 -18.60 7.67 -11.19
CA ILE A 408 -19.78 7.09 -10.56
C ILE A 408 -20.90 6.91 -11.59
N VAL A 409 -21.56 5.75 -11.55
CA VAL A 409 -22.84 5.52 -12.24
C VAL A 409 -23.97 6.05 -11.37
N TRP A 410 -24.61 7.12 -11.79
CA TRP A 410 -25.81 7.65 -11.15
C TRP A 410 -27.03 7.00 -11.79
N LEU A 411 -27.93 6.40 -11.01
CA LEU A 411 -29.16 5.79 -11.48
C LEU A 411 -30.38 6.65 -11.12
N ASP A 412 -31.22 6.86 -12.12
CA ASP A 412 -32.44 7.68 -12.05
C ASP A 412 -33.46 7.16 -11.02
N ASP A 413 -34.06 8.06 -10.27
CA ASP A 413 -35.05 7.78 -9.23
C ASP A 413 -36.30 7.07 -9.76
N GLY A 414 -36.81 7.50 -10.91
CA GLY A 414 -37.99 6.97 -11.55
C GLY A 414 -37.76 5.53 -12.02
N LYS A 415 -36.55 5.21 -12.48
CA LYS A 415 -36.15 3.86 -12.85
C LYS A 415 -36.01 2.96 -11.64
N ILE A 416 -35.28 3.38 -10.59
CA ILE A 416 -35.04 2.52 -9.43
C ILE A 416 -36.35 2.26 -8.65
N THR A 417 -37.22 3.25 -8.53
CA THR A 417 -38.50 3.12 -7.81
C THR A 417 -39.46 2.14 -8.49
N LYS A 418 -39.40 2.05 -9.83
CA LYS A 418 -40.24 1.14 -10.62
C LYS A 418 -39.62 -0.24 -10.82
N ALA A 419 -38.35 -0.41 -10.47
CA ALA A 419 -37.64 -1.66 -10.66
C ALA A 419 -37.98 -2.65 -9.55
N GLU A 420 -38.57 -3.77 -9.95
CA GLU A 420 -38.82 -4.93 -9.09
C GLU A 420 -38.42 -6.19 -9.86
N GLY A 421 -37.92 -7.21 -9.15
CA GLY A 421 -37.52 -8.49 -9.75
C GLY A 421 -36.57 -8.32 -10.94
N ASN A 422 -37.02 -8.72 -12.14
CA ASN A 422 -36.23 -8.62 -13.37
C ASN A 422 -35.84 -7.18 -13.74
N GLY A 423 -36.63 -6.17 -13.34
CA GLY A 423 -36.28 -4.77 -13.57
C GLY A 423 -34.99 -4.35 -12.85
N ILE A 424 -34.70 -4.94 -11.68
CA ILE A 424 -33.46 -4.70 -10.94
C ILE A 424 -32.27 -5.32 -11.71
N ASN A 425 -32.44 -6.52 -12.26
CA ASN A 425 -31.40 -7.17 -13.08
C ASN A 425 -31.09 -6.36 -14.35
N GLU A 426 -32.11 -5.82 -15.02
CA GLU A 426 -31.92 -4.96 -16.20
C GLU A 426 -31.16 -3.67 -15.85
N LEU A 427 -31.50 -3.02 -14.73
CA LEU A 427 -30.79 -1.83 -14.28
C LEU A 427 -29.34 -2.12 -13.86
N ALA A 428 -29.10 -3.26 -13.21
CA ALA A 428 -27.76 -3.70 -12.85
C ALA A 428 -26.88 -3.89 -14.09
N ARG A 429 -27.38 -4.57 -15.13
CA ARG A 429 -26.66 -4.72 -16.40
C ARG A 429 -26.43 -3.40 -17.10
N LEU A 430 -27.41 -2.50 -17.05
CA LEU A 430 -27.26 -1.15 -17.58
C LEU A 430 -26.13 -0.38 -16.86
N ALA A 431 -26.05 -0.49 -15.54
CA ALA A 431 -25.01 0.16 -14.74
C ALA A 431 -23.61 -0.37 -15.07
N VAL A 432 -23.43 -1.70 -15.15
CA VAL A 432 -22.16 -2.31 -15.56
C VAL A 432 -21.77 -1.90 -16.97
N ALA A 433 -22.70 -1.97 -17.92
CA ALA A 433 -22.44 -1.59 -19.31
C ALA A 433 -22.07 -0.11 -19.45
N LEU A 434 -22.75 0.77 -18.71
CA LEU A 434 -22.46 2.20 -18.68
C LEU A 434 -21.04 2.46 -18.18
N HIS A 435 -20.64 1.83 -17.08
CA HIS A 435 -19.29 1.96 -16.55
C HIS A 435 -18.23 1.44 -17.54
N ARG A 436 -18.43 0.25 -18.12
CA ARG A 436 -17.49 -0.35 -19.08
C ARG A 436 -17.27 0.53 -20.30
N VAL A 437 -18.36 1.04 -20.90
CA VAL A 437 -18.27 1.92 -22.06
C VAL A 437 -17.58 3.24 -21.71
N ALA A 438 -17.90 3.82 -20.55
CA ALA A 438 -17.29 5.08 -20.14
C ALA A 438 -15.77 4.95 -19.90
N GLN A 439 -15.32 3.82 -19.33
CA GLN A 439 -13.89 3.53 -19.14
C GLN A 439 -13.14 3.40 -20.48
N THR A 440 -13.76 2.81 -21.50
CA THR A 440 -13.12 2.66 -22.83
C THR A 440 -13.15 3.92 -23.69
N HIS A 441 -14.01 4.89 -23.36
CA HIS A 441 -14.25 6.09 -24.17
C HIS A 441 -13.93 7.40 -23.43
N GLU A 442 -13.00 7.38 -22.46
CA GLU A 442 -12.54 8.58 -21.71
C GLU A 442 -13.71 9.40 -21.14
N GLY A 443 -14.74 8.73 -20.61
CA GLY A 443 -15.92 9.37 -20.01
C GLY A 443 -17.04 9.75 -21.00
N ALA A 444 -16.84 9.62 -22.32
CA ALA A 444 -17.92 9.81 -23.29
C ALA A 444 -18.86 8.59 -23.29
N THR A 445 -20.17 8.83 -23.12
CA THR A 445 -21.17 7.76 -23.07
C THR A 445 -21.87 7.59 -24.43
N ASP A 446 -21.56 6.50 -25.14
CA ASP A 446 -22.37 6.03 -26.27
C ASP A 446 -23.52 5.15 -25.77
N TRP A 447 -24.72 5.73 -25.70
CA TRP A 447 -25.90 5.03 -25.18
C TRP A 447 -26.37 3.85 -26.02
N ASP A 448 -26.07 3.82 -27.32
CA ASP A 448 -26.43 2.68 -28.16
C ASP A 448 -25.51 1.50 -27.87
N LEU A 449 -24.22 1.77 -27.68
CA LEU A 449 -23.26 0.78 -27.21
C LEU A 449 -23.58 0.29 -25.80
N VAL A 450 -23.88 1.19 -24.87
CA VAL A 450 -24.30 0.83 -23.49
C VAL A 450 -25.51 -0.09 -23.50
N ARG A 451 -26.54 0.25 -24.28
CA ARG A 451 -27.75 -0.60 -24.38
C ARG A 451 -27.46 -1.94 -25.06
N ALA A 452 -26.59 -1.97 -26.06
CA ALA A 452 -26.21 -3.20 -26.73
C ALA A 452 -25.42 -4.13 -25.78
N LEU A 453 -24.46 -3.58 -25.04
CA LEU A 453 -23.69 -4.31 -24.04
C LEU A 453 -24.60 -4.78 -22.89
N ALA A 454 -25.45 -3.93 -22.32
CA ALA A 454 -26.35 -4.32 -21.24
C ALA A 454 -27.26 -5.50 -21.63
N ARG A 455 -27.72 -5.58 -22.89
CA ARG A 455 -28.49 -6.72 -23.40
C ARG A 455 -27.63 -7.97 -23.61
N SER A 456 -26.35 -7.81 -23.91
CA SER A 456 -25.46 -8.96 -24.12
C SER A 456 -24.99 -9.59 -22.80
N LEU A 457 -25.13 -8.88 -21.68
CA LEU A 457 -24.87 -9.36 -20.32
C LEU A 457 -26.03 -10.16 -19.71
N ASP A 458 -27.11 -10.40 -20.45
CA ASP A 458 -28.12 -11.37 -20.00
C ASP A 458 -27.47 -12.75 -19.97
N ASP A 459 -27.49 -13.39 -18.80
CA ASP A 459 -27.12 -14.78 -18.67
C ASP A 459 -28.12 -15.60 -19.50
N ALA A 460 -27.63 -16.35 -20.48
CA ALA A 460 -28.38 -17.49 -20.97
C ALA A 460 -28.28 -18.54 -19.85
N ASP A 461 -29.35 -18.66 -19.05
CA ASP A 461 -29.51 -19.72 -18.03
C ASP A 461 -29.10 -21.11 -18.57
#